data_AF-A0A0A6VAI5-F1
#
_entry.id   AF-A0A0A6VAI5-F1
#
_cell.length_a   1.000
_cell.length_b   1.000
_cell.length_c   1.000
_cell.angle_alpha   90.00
_cell.angle_beta   90.00
_cell.angle_gamma   90.00
#
_symmetry.space_group_name_H-M   'P 1'
#
loop_
_entity.id
_entity.type
_entity.pdbx_description
1 polymer ?
#
loop_
_entity_poly.entity_id
_entity_poly.type
_entity_poly.pdbx_seq_one_letter_code
_entity_poly.pdbx_strand_id
1 'polypeptide(L)'
;MDKELMMSWLEQGVLSIPQLLLKKYKQLGLNETELVLLLQVYSFLEDGIYFPTPKDLADRMVISENQCVMMLRRLIQQQFLAIEEGSKDETILFERYSIKPLFLKLIDEFIYDKKQDELEKNLLEETDLYTIFEQEFGRPLSPLECETLAMWIDQDQQTPEIIRAALREAVISGKLSFRYIDRILFDWKKNNIRTVEAAREYGKKFHQQRKQVSGNGNGKSPNAVPFYNWLEK
;
A
#
# COMPACT_ATOMS: atom_id res chain seq x y z
N MET A 1 -18.87 16.74 -46.42
CA MET A 1 -17.84 15.70 -46.59
C MET A 1 -17.04 15.48 -45.32
N ASP A 2 -16.52 16.52 -44.65
CA ASP A 2 -15.75 16.29 -43.41
C ASP A 2 -16.56 15.75 -42.22
N LYS A 3 -17.86 16.09 -42.11
CA LYS A 3 -18.71 15.65 -40.99
C LYS A 3 -19.02 14.16 -41.01
N GLU A 4 -19.33 13.57 -42.17
CA GLU A 4 -19.60 12.13 -42.29
C GLU A 4 -18.34 11.31 -42.02
N LEU A 5 -17.18 11.79 -42.49
CA LEU A 5 -15.89 11.18 -42.22
C LEU A 5 -15.55 11.25 -40.72
N MET A 6 -15.78 12.40 -40.06
CA MET A 6 -15.63 12.52 -38.61
C MET A 6 -16.60 11.64 -37.82
N MET A 7 -17.84 11.49 -38.26
CA MET A 7 -18.82 10.59 -37.62
C MET A 7 -18.38 9.13 -37.75
N SER A 8 -17.92 8.71 -38.93
CA SER A 8 -17.38 7.35 -39.14
C SER A 8 -16.14 7.07 -38.29
N TRP A 9 -15.31 8.09 -38.05
CA TRP A 9 -14.16 7.98 -37.14
C TRP A 9 -14.59 7.87 -35.67
N LEU A 10 -15.62 8.60 -35.25
CA LEU A 10 -16.18 8.49 -33.89
C LEU A 10 -16.85 7.13 -33.65
N GLU A 11 -17.48 6.56 -34.67
CA GLU A 11 -18.11 5.23 -34.61
C GLU A 11 -17.09 4.09 -34.48
N GLN A 12 -15.81 4.30 -34.80
CA GLN A 12 -14.73 3.31 -34.58
C GLN A 12 -14.38 3.11 -33.10
N GLY A 13 -14.90 3.96 -32.20
CA GLY A 13 -14.76 3.79 -30.76
C GLY A 13 -13.34 3.99 -30.22
N VAL A 14 -13.17 3.74 -28.91
CA VAL A 14 -11.87 3.81 -28.22
C VAL A 14 -11.73 2.59 -27.33
N LEU A 15 -10.60 1.90 -27.44
CA LEU A 15 -10.28 0.78 -26.55
C LEU A 15 -9.76 1.30 -25.20
N SER A 16 -10.51 1.04 -24.14
CA SER A 16 -10.16 1.47 -22.78
C SER A 16 -9.43 0.37 -22.02
N ILE A 17 -8.15 0.55 -21.71
CA ILE A 17 -7.35 -0.45 -21.00
C ILE A 17 -6.77 0.07 -19.68
N PRO A 18 -6.69 -0.79 -18.63
CA PRO A 18 -6.01 -0.41 -17.40
C PRO A 18 -4.53 -0.09 -17.66
N GLN A 19 -4.06 1.08 -17.23
CA GLN A 19 -2.65 1.47 -17.37
C GLN A 19 -1.70 0.47 -16.69
N LEU A 20 -2.17 -0.24 -15.66
CA LEU A 20 -1.40 -1.27 -14.98
C LEU A 20 -0.94 -2.36 -15.95
N LEU A 21 -1.77 -2.73 -16.94
CA LEU A 21 -1.40 -3.71 -17.97
C LEU A 21 -0.18 -3.25 -18.75
N LEU A 22 -0.16 -2.00 -19.21
CA LEU A 22 0.99 -1.45 -19.93
C LEU A 22 2.26 -1.34 -19.08
N LYS A 23 2.10 -1.13 -17.76
CA LYS A 23 3.24 -1.05 -16.83
C LYS A 23 3.81 -2.44 -16.48
N LYS A 24 2.97 -3.48 -16.49
CA LYS A 24 3.27 -4.78 -15.86
C LYS A 24 3.14 -5.99 -16.78
N TYR A 25 2.78 -5.84 -18.06
CA TYR A 25 2.62 -6.97 -18.99
C TYR A 25 3.86 -7.89 -19.05
N LYS A 26 5.06 -7.29 -19.01
CA LYS A 26 6.32 -8.03 -18.97
C LYS A 26 6.48 -8.87 -17.70
N GLN A 27 6.05 -8.35 -16.55
CA GLN A 27 6.12 -9.06 -15.26
C GLN A 27 5.12 -10.22 -15.21
N LEU A 28 3.96 -10.04 -15.88
CA LEU A 28 3.00 -11.12 -16.09
C LEU A 28 3.52 -12.21 -17.05
N GLY A 29 4.62 -11.97 -17.78
CA GLY A 29 5.21 -12.95 -18.71
C GLY A 29 4.69 -12.85 -20.14
N LEU A 30 4.02 -11.75 -20.49
CA LEU A 30 3.59 -11.43 -21.85
C LEU A 30 4.71 -10.69 -22.60
N ASN A 31 4.85 -10.99 -23.89
CA ASN A 31 5.61 -10.15 -24.82
C ASN A 31 4.73 -9.09 -25.50
N GLU A 32 5.35 -8.18 -26.25
CA GLU A 32 4.68 -7.09 -26.95
C GLU A 32 3.66 -7.60 -27.97
N THR A 33 4.01 -8.64 -28.72
CA THR A 33 3.14 -9.22 -29.73
C THR A 33 1.92 -9.90 -29.09
N GLU A 34 2.10 -10.60 -27.97
CA GLU A 34 1.05 -11.25 -27.19
C GLU A 34 0.12 -10.23 -26.57
N LEU A 35 0.67 -9.12 -26.06
CA LEU A 35 -0.11 -7.99 -25.57
C LEU A 35 -0.97 -7.41 -26.69
N VAL A 36 -0.39 -7.12 -27.86
CA VAL A 36 -1.15 -6.58 -29.00
C VAL A 36 -2.24 -7.56 -29.43
N LEU A 37 -1.97 -8.87 -29.46
CA LEU A 37 -2.99 -9.87 -29.77
C LEU A 37 -4.16 -9.83 -28.78
N LEU A 38 -3.89 -9.74 -27.48
CA LEU A 38 -4.94 -9.57 -26.46
C LEU A 38 -5.75 -8.29 -26.65
N LEU A 39 -5.09 -7.19 -27.03
CA LEU A 39 -5.76 -5.91 -27.33
C LEU A 39 -6.64 -6.02 -28.58
N GLN A 40 -6.19 -6.73 -29.62
CA GLN A 40 -7.00 -6.98 -30.81
C GLN A 40 -8.23 -7.83 -30.47
N VAL A 41 -8.06 -8.91 -29.71
CA VAL A 41 -9.20 -9.70 -29.21
C VAL A 41 -10.15 -8.81 -28.43
N TYR A 42 -9.64 -7.95 -27.53
CA TYR A 42 -10.48 -7.05 -26.74
C TYR A 42 -11.26 -6.07 -27.62
N SER A 43 -10.61 -5.50 -28.63
CA SER A 43 -11.26 -4.62 -29.62
C SER A 43 -12.39 -5.34 -30.34
N PHE A 44 -12.19 -6.59 -30.79
CA PHE A 44 -13.25 -7.36 -31.43
C PHE A 44 -14.43 -7.64 -30.49
N LEU A 45 -14.17 -7.88 -29.20
CA LEU A 45 -15.23 -8.07 -28.21
C LEU A 45 -16.09 -6.81 -28.03
N GLU A 46 -15.47 -5.62 -28.02
CA GLU A 46 -16.18 -4.32 -27.96
C GLU A 46 -16.99 -4.06 -29.25
N ASP A 47 -16.47 -4.49 -30.40
CA ASP A 47 -17.16 -4.42 -31.70
C ASP A 47 -18.34 -5.44 -31.81
N GLY A 48 -18.58 -6.26 -30.78
CA GLY A 48 -19.63 -7.28 -30.75
C GLY A 48 -19.27 -8.58 -31.49
N ILE A 49 -18.02 -8.73 -31.92
CA ILE A 49 -17.48 -9.95 -32.53
C ILE A 49 -16.84 -10.79 -31.42
N TYR A 50 -17.64 -11.70 -30.85
CA TYR A 50 -17.24 -12.44 -29.65
C TYR A 50 -16.21 -13.56 -29.89
N PHE A 51 -16.02 -14.01 -31.13
CA PHE A 51 -15.09 -15.07 -31.50
C PHE A 51 -14.44 -14.83 -32.87
N PRO A 52 -13.56 -13.80 -32.98
CA PRO A 52 -12.81 -13.53 -34.21
C PRO A 52 -11.93 -14.72 -34.59
N THR A 53 -11.82 -15.01 -35.88
CA THR A 53 -10.95 -16.09 -36.34
C THR A 53 -9.47 -15.70 -36.21
N PRO A 54 -8.54 -16.66 -36.13
CA PRO A 54 -7.11 -16.36 -36.12
C PRO A 54 -6.65 -15.54 -37.34
N LYS A 55 -7.34 -15.71 -38.47
CA LYS A 55 -7.11 -14.92 -39.68
C LYS A 55 -7.52 -13.46 -39.48
N ASP A 56 -8.72 -13.20 -38.94
CA ASP A 56 -9.19 -11.83 -38.67
C ASP A 56 -8.26 -11.07 -37.72
N LEU A 57 -7.68 -11.78 -36.74
CA LEU A 57 -6.70 -11.25 -35.81
C LEU A 57 -5.34 -10.99 -36.48
N ALA A 58 -4.85 -11.95 -37.28
CA ALA A 58 -3.59 -11.83 -38.00
C ALA A 58 -3.62 -10.71 -39.04
N ASP A 59 -4.76 -10.47 -39.70
CA ASP A 59 -4.94 -9.39 -40.69
C ASP A 59 -4.75 -7.99 -40.08
N ARG A 60 -4.96 -7.84 -38.76
CA ARG A 60 -4.70 -6.59 -38.01
C ARG A 60 -3.28 -6.51 -37.44
N MET A 61 -2.43 -7.50 -37.69
CA MET A 61 -1.10 -7.64 -37.09
C MET A 61 -0.03 -7.96 -38.14
N VAL A 62 1.24 -7.90 -37.74
CA VAL A 62 2.38 -8.23 -38.63
C VAL A 62 2.67 -9.74 -38.65
N ILE A 63 2.03 -10.51 -37.78
CA ILE A 63 2.26 -11.94 -37.61
C ILE A 63 1.48 -12.76 -38.65
N SER A 64 1.98 -13.97 -38.94
CA SER A 64 1.22 -14.92 -39.76
C SER A 64 0.05 -15.56 -38.99
N GLU A 65 -0.94 -16.07 -39.71
CA GLU A 65 -2.06 -16.81 -39.13
C GLU A 65 -1.58 -17.98 -38.25
N ASN A 66 -0.58 -18.73 -38.70
CA ASN A 66 0.01 -19.83 -37.94
C ASN A 66 0.62 -19.36 -36.60
N GLN A 67 1.32 -18.22 -36.62
CA GLN A 67 1.86 -17.62 -35.39
C GLN A 67 0.73 -17.16 -34.47
N CYS A 68 -0.33 -16.55 -35.01
CA CYS A 68 -1.50 -16.15 -34.25
C CYS A 68 -2.16 -17.34 -33.55
N VAL A 69 -2.35 -18.46 -34.25
CA VAL A 69 -2.91 -19.71 -33.66
C VAL A 69 -2.04 -20.21 -32.51
N MET A 70 -0.71 -20.26 -32.70
CA MET A 70 0.22 -20.69 -31.65
C MET A 70 0.15 -19.77 -30.42
N MET A 71 0.07 -18.46 -30.63
CA MET A 71 -0.03 -17.47 -29.57
C MET A 71 -1.37 -17.56 -28.83
N LEU A 72 -2.50 -17.67 -29.52
CA LEU A 72 -3.82 -17.87 -28.91
C LEU A 72 -3.81 -19.11 -28.01
N ARG A 73 -3.28 -20.23 -28.51
CA ARG A 73 -3.18 -21.46 -27.73
C ARG A 73 -2.33 -21.26 -26.46
N ARG A 74 -1.19 -20.57 -26.56
CA ARG A 74 -0.35 -20.25 -25.42
C ARG A 74 -1.06 -19.35 -24.41
N LEU A 75 -1.74 -18.30 -24.87
CA LEU A 75 -2.49 -17.37 -24.01
C LEU A 75 -3.62 -18.09 -23.25
N ILE A 76 -4.28 -19.05 -23.89
CA ILE A 76 -5.29 -19.89 -23.25
C ILE A 76 -4.65 -20.81 -22.19
N GLN A 77 -3.55 -21.48 -22.54
CA GLN A 77 -2.83 -22.35 -21.59
C GLN A 77 -2.32 -21.58 -20.37
N GLN A 78 -1.84 -20.35 -20.57
CA GLN A 78 -1.34 -19.48 -19.51
C GLN A 78 -2.44 -18.74 -18.74
N GLN A 79 -3.71 -18.98 -19.07
CA GLN A 79 -4.88 -18.36 -18.43
C GLN A 79 -4.89 -16.82 -18.59
N PHE A 80 -4.46 -16.31 -19.74
CA PHE A 80 -4.68 -14.90 -20.12
C PHE A 80 -5.97 -14.73 -20.92
N LEU A 81 -6.38 -15.77 -21.63
CA LEU A 81 -7.59 -15.82 -22.42
C LEU A 81 -8.36 -17.10 -22.09
N ALA A 82 -9.68 -17.06 -22.08
CA ALA A 82 -10.52 -18.25 -21.96
C ALA A 82 -11.48 -18.33 -23.15
N ILE A 83 -11.89 -19.55 -23.49
CA ILE A 83 -13.02 -19.79 -24.38
C ILE A 83 -14.18 -20.19 -23.49
N GLU A 84 -15.24 -19.41 -23.54
CA GLU A 84 -16.48 -19.67 -22.81
C GLU A 84 -17.58 -20.06 -23.79
N GLU A 85 -18.50 -20.92 -23.36
CA GLU A 85 -19.71 -21.22 -24.10
C GLU A 85 -20.79 -20.18 -23.79
N GLY A 86 -21.37 -19.60 -24.83
CA GLY A 86 -22.55 -18.74 -24.77
C GLY A 86 -23.79 -19.47 -25.29
N SER A 87 -24.94 -19.16 -24.72
CA SER A 87 -26.25 -19.58 -25.22
C SER A 87 -27.00 -18.35 -25.74
N LYS A 88 -27.42 -18.37 -27.02
CA LYS A 88 -28.20 -17.25 -27.58
C LYS A 88 -29.69 -17.42 -27.31
N ASP A 89 -30.17 -18.68 -27.29
CA ASP A 89 -31.57 -19.07 -27.02
C ASP A 89 -31.66 -20.60 -26.80
N GLU A 90 -31.21 -21.14 -25.65
CA GLU A 90 -31.28 -22.57 -25.18
C GLU A 90 -30.86 -23.73 -26.14
N THR A 91 -30.64 -23.48 -27.43
CA THR A 91 -30.49 -24.48 -28.50
C THR A 91 -29.26 -24.22 -29.38
N ILE A 92 -28.70 -23.01 -29.36
CA ILE A 92 -27.47 -22.69 -30.09
C ILE A 92 -26.38 -22.33 -29.08
N LEU A 93 -25.46 -23.27 -28.91
CA LEU A 93 -24.19 -23.07 -28.22
C LEU A 93 -23.24 -22.35 -29.19
N PHE A 94 -22.63 -21.27 -28.73
CA PHE A 94 -21.57 -20.58 -29.47
C PHE A 94 -20.35 -20.39 -28.57
N GLU A 95 -19.16 -20.43 -29.15
CA GLU A 95 -17.93 -20.14 -28.43
C GLU A 95 -17.69 -18.62 -28.43
N ARG A 96 -17.14 -18.10 -27.33
CA ARG A 96 -16.67 -16.71 -27.23
C ARG A 96 -15.36 -16.63 -26.48
N TYR A 97 -14.53 -15.66 -26.84
CA TYR A 97 -13.35 -15.33 -26.05
C TYR A 97 -13.73 -14.52 -24.80
N SER A 98 -13.01 -14.76 -23.72
CA SER A 98 -13.14 -14.08 -22.44
C SER A 98 -11.77 -13.62 -21.95
N ILE A 99 -11.66 -12.31 -21.73
CA ILE A 99 -10.44 -11.63 -21.22
C ILE A 99 -10.46 -11.53 -19.68
N LYS A 100 -11.53 -12.03 -19.04
CA LYS A 100 -11.62 -12.11 -17.58
C LYS A 100 -10.37 -12.70 -16.91
N PRO A 101 -9.73 -13.76 -17.43
CA PRO A 101 -8.51 -14.32 -16.82
C PRO A 101 -7.33 -13.32 -16.77
N LEU A 102 -7.15 -12.50 -17.80
CA LEU A 102 -6.14 -11.42 -17.81
C LEU A 102 -6.40 -10.41 -16.70
N PHE A 103 -7.65 -9.98 -16.53
CA PHE A 103 -8.01 -9.00 -15.49
C PHE A 103 -7.83 -9.56 -14.09
N LEU A 104 -8.16 -10.84 -13.86
CA LEU A 104 -7.90 -11.48 -12.57
C LEU A 104 -6.41 -11.47 -12.23
N LYS A 105 -5.53 -11.84 -13.18
CA LYS A 105 -4.08 -11.76 -12.99
C LYS A 105 -3.59 -10.34 -12.71
N LEU A 106 -4.15 -9.33 -13.37
CA LEU A 106 -3.82 -7.92 -13.11
C LEU A 106 -4.23 -7.48 -11.71
N ILE A 107 -5.39 -7.94 -11.23
CA ILE A 107 -5.87 -7.66 -9.87
C ILE A 107 -4.95 -8.32 -8.84
N ASP A 108 -4.57 -9.58 -9.07
CA ASP A 108 -3.66 -10.30 -8.19
C ASP A 108 -2.29 -9.60 -8.08
N GLU A 109 -1.75 -9.16 -9.22
CA GLU A 109 -0.50 -8.38 -9.27
C GLU A 109 -0.64 -7.04 -8.52
N PHE A 110 -1.77 -6.33 -8.70
CA PHE A 110 -2.02 -5.08 -7.99
C PHE A 110 -2.10 -5.27 -6.47
N ILE A 111 -2.78 -6.33 -6.02
CA ILE A 111 -2.88 -6.67 -4.60
C ILE A 111 -1.49 -7.05 -4.05
N TYR A 112 -0.68 -7.76 -4.83
CA TYR A 112 0.68 -8.12 -4.44
C TYR A 112 1.56 -6.89 -4.26
N ASP A 113 1.61 -5.98 -5.23
CA ASP A 113 2.35 -4.71 -5.14
C ASP A 113 1.92 -3.93 -3.87
N LYS A 114 0.61 -3.86 -3.60
CA LYS A 114 0.10 -3.15 -2.42
C LYS A 114 0.56 -3.76 -1.10
N LYS A 115 0.61 -5.09 -1.01
CA LYS A 115 1.12 -5.77 0.19
C LYS A 115 2.62 -5.58 0.38
N GLN A 116 3.38 -5.55 -0.72
CA GLN A 116 4.81 -5.24 -0.64
C GLN A 116 5.06 -3.80 -0.18
N ASP A 117 4.34 -2.83 -0.75
CA ASP A 117 4.41 -1.42 -0.32
C ASP A 117 4.11 -1.28 1.19
N GLU A 118 3.10 -2.00 1.68
CA GLU A 118 2.71 -1.98 3.09
C GLU A 118 3.78 -2.61 3.99
N LEU A 119 4.35 -3.76 3.57
CA LEU A 119 5.43 -4.42 4.29
C LEU A 119 6.68 -3.53 4.37
N GLU A 120 7.08 -2.92 3.25
CA GLU A 120 8.23 -2.01 3.20
C GLU A 120 8.01 -0.79 4.09
N LYS A 121 6.79 -0.22 4.10
CA LYS A 121 6.45 0.88 5.01
C LYS A 121 6.56 0.47 6.47
N ASN A 122 6.02 -0.69 6.85
CA ASN A 122 6.10 -1.17 8.22
C ASN A 122 7.57 -1.37 8.65
N LEU A 123 8.40 -1.98 7.80
CA LEU A 123 9.84 -2.14 8.05
C LEU A 123 10.57 -0.80 8.18
N LEU A 124 10.23 0.19 7.34
CA LEU A 124 10.79 1.54 7.42
C LEU A 124 10.36 2.25 8.70
N GLU A 125 9.10 2.13 9.12
CA GLU A 125 8.59 2.70 10.36
C GLU A 125 9.24 2.08 11.60
N GLU A 126 9.47 0.76 11.60
CA GLU A 126 10.23 0.07 12.64
C GLU A 126 11.68 0.58 12.68
N THR A 127 12.36 0.63 11.53
CA THR A 127 13.75 1.10 11.44
C THR A 127 13.89 2.57 11.88
N ASP A 128 12.93 3.43 11.51
CA ASP A 128 12.84 4.82 11.96
C ASP A 128 12.67 4.88 13.49
N LEU A 129 11.87 3.98 14.08
CA LEU A 129 11.68 3.93 15.52
C LEU A 129 13.00 3.65 16.27
N TYR A 130 13.76 2.63 15.86
CA TYR A 130 15.06 2.35 16.47
C TYR A 130 16.01 3.54 16.35
N THR A 131 16.08 4.14 15.17
CA THR A 131 16.95 5.29 14.89
C THR A 131 16.59 6.50 15.77
N ILE A 132 15.30 6.80 15.93
CA ILE A 132 14.83 7.90 16.80
C ILE A 132 15.21 7.65 18.26
N PHE A 133 15.08 6.40 18.74
CA PHE A 133 15.50 6.07 20.10
C PHE A 133 17.01 6.24 20.28
N GLU A 134 17.84 5.79 19.35
CA GLU A 134 19.30 5.99 19.42
C GLU A 134 19.70 7.47 19.45
N GLN A 135 19.01 8.30 18.67
CA GLN A 135 19.23 9.75 18.65
C GLN A 135 18.85 10.42 19.99
N GLU A 136 17.67 10.11 20.53
CA GLU A 136 17.21 10.71 21.80
C GLU A 136 18.03 10.22 23.00
N PHE A 137 18.50 8.98 22.98
CA PHE A 137 19.38 8.43 24.02
C PHE A 137 20.85 8.80 23.84
N GLY A 138 21.24 9.33 22.66
CA GLY A 138 22.61 9.73 22.33
C GLY A 138 23.62 8.57 22.30
N ARG A 139 23.13 7.34 22.12
CA ARG A 139 23.93 6.11 22.10
C ARG A 139 23.21 5.01 21.31
N PRO A 140 23.93 4.02 20.76
CA PRO A 140 23.29 2.85 20.17
C PRO A 140 22.52 2.06 21.24
N LEU A 141 21.41 1.44 20.82
CA LEU A 141 20.59 0.64 21.73
C LEU A 141 21.27 -0.68 22.09
N SER A 142 21.10 -1.11 23.34
CA SER A 142 21.50 -2.44 23.80
C SER A 142 20.59 -3.52 23.20
N PRO A 143 21.06 -4.77 22.99
CA PRO A 143 20.21 -5.88 22.57
C PRO A 143 18.94 -6.04 23.40
N LEU A 144 19.02 -5.86 24.73
CA LEU A 144 17.87 -5.91 25.64
C LEU A 144 16.87 -4.76 25.41
N GLU A 145 17.37 -3.58 25.02
CA GLU A 145 16.53 -2.42 24.71
C GLU A 145 15.81 -2.63 23.37
N CYS A 146 16.51 -3.23 22.39
CA CYS A 146 15.90 -3.63 21.12
C CYS A 146 14.81 -4.70 21.29
N GLU A 147 15.04 -5.69 22.16
CA GLU A 147 14.03 -6.69 22.54
C GLU A 147 12.82 -6.04 23.23
N THR A 148 13.04 -5.05 24.09
CA THR A 148 11.95 -4.30 24.74
C THR A 148 11.12 -3.52 23.72
N LEU A 149 11.78 -2.89 22.74
CA LEU A 149 11.10 -2.18 21.66
C LEU A 149 10.25 -3.13 20.79
N ALA A 150 10.81 -4.28 20.42
CA ALA A 150 10.12 -5.33 19.68
C ALA A 150 8.92 -5.88 20.47
N MET A 151 9.07 -6.06 21.79
CA MET A 151 7.96 -6.48 22.67
C MET A 151 6.78 -5.50 22.62
N TRP A 152 7.04 -4.19 22.61
CA TRP A 152 5.96 -3.19 22.53
C TRP A 152 5.17 -3.27 21.21
N ILE A 153 5.85 -3.60 20.10
CA ILE A 153 5.24 -3.73 18.77
C ILE A 153 4.51 -5.07 18.65
N ASP A 154 5.21 -6.18 18.89
CA ASP A 154 4.74 -7.53 18.61
C ASP A 154 3.74 -8.05 19.66
N GLN A 155 4.07 -7.88 20.95
CA GLN A 155 3.28 -8.45 22.05
C GLN A 155 2.20 -7.48 22.53
N ASP A 156 2.55 -6.20 22.70
CA ASP A 156 1.62 -5.19 23.19
C ASP A 156 0.76 -4.53 22.10
N GLN A 157 1.03 -4.84 20.82
CA GLN A 157 0.35 -4.30 19.63
C GLN A 157 0.27 -2.76 19.68
N GLN A 158 1.32 -2.11 20.19
CA GLN A 158 1.41 -0.65 20.20
C GLN A 158 1.84 -0.19 18.81
N THR A 159 1.14 0.80 18.25
CA THR A 159 1.56 1.39 16.98
C THR A 159 2.88 2.17 17.18
N PRO A 160 3.80 2.17 16.19
CA PRO A 160 5.05 2.93 16.26
C PRO A 160 4.83 4.42 16.59
N GLU A 161 3.71 4.99 16.15
CA GLU A 161 3.31 6.36 16.46
C GLU A 161 3.11 6.62 17.96
N ILE A 162 2.47 5.69 18.68
CA ILE A 162 2.24 5.79 20.13
C ILE A 162 3.57 5.65 20.87
N ILE A 163 4.44 4.72 20.45
CA ILE A 163 5.76 4.52 21.06
C ILE A 163 6.60 5.79 20.90
N ARG A 164 6.59 6.41 19.71
CA ARG A 164 7.25 7.70 19.45
C ARG A 164 6.68 8.83 20.31
N ALA A 165 5.36 8.85 20.53
CA ALA A 165 4.73 9.83 21.41
C ALA A 165 5.13 9.62 22.88
N ALA A 166 5.24 8.38 23.35
CA ALA A 166 5.66 8.06 24.71
C ALA A 166 7.14 8.43 24.94
N LEU A 167 8.00 8.20 23.94
CA LEU A 167 9.40 8.67 23.98
C LEU A 167 9.45 10.20 24.11
N ARG A 168 8.69 10.94 23.30
CA ARG A 168 8.61 12.41 23.40
C ARG A 168 8.14 12.88 24.78
N GLU A 169 7.14 12.21 25.36
CA GLU A 169 6.67 12.51 26.71
C GLU A 169 7.75 12.24 27.77
N ALA A 170 8.55 11.18 27.60
CA ALA A 170 9.68 10.87 28.46
C ALA A 170 10.79 11.94 28.38
N VAL A 171 11.10 12.43 27.18
CA VAL A 171 12.02 13.55 26.92
C VAL A 171 11.50 14.82 27.60
N ILE A 172 10.24 15.19 27.38
CA ILE A 172 9.60 16.39 28.00
C ILE A 172 9.60 16.30 29.52
N SER A 173 9.37 15.09 30.08
CA SER A 173 9.40 14.84 31.52
C SER A 173 10.82 14.88 32.11
N GLY A 174 11.87 14.98 31.29
CA GLY A 174 13.27 14.91 31.69
C GLY A 174 13.66 13.54 32.25
N LYS A 175 12.90 12.47 31.94
CA LYS A 175 13.08 11.12 32.47
C LYS A 175 13.20 10.12 31.33
N LEU A 176 14.35 10.14 30.66
CA LEU A 176 14.65 9.25 29.54
C LEU A 176 15.07 7.87 30.05
N SER A 177 14.14 6.90 30.04
CA SER A 177 14.36 5.54 30.54
C SER A 177 13.33 4.59 29.93
N PHE A 178 13.77 3.42 29.45
CA PHE A 178 12.86 2.39 28.94
C PHE A 178 11.79 1.97 29.95
N ARG A 179 12.12 1.83 31.25
CA ARG A 179 11.13 1.57 32.31
C ARG A 179 10.10 2.69 32.49
N TYR A 180 10.49 3.92 32.21
CA TYR A 180 9.57 5.05 32.30
C TYR A 180 8.64 5.10 31.08
N ILE A 181 9.19 4.89 29.88
CA ILE A 181 8.42 4.78 28.63
C ILE A 181 7.42 3.62 28.71
N ASP A 182 7.86 2.47 29.22
CA ASP A 182 7.00 1.30 29.45
C ASP A 182 5.80 1.63 30.35
N ARG A 183 6.03 2.38 31.44
CA ARG A 183 4.95 2.82 32.33
C ARG A 183 3.99 3.79 31.63
N ILE A 184 4.50 4.71 30.82
CA ILE A 184 3.66 5.62 30.02
C ILE A 184 2.77 4.81 29.07
N LEU A 185 3.35 3.86 28.34
CA LEU A 185 2.62 2.99 27.43
C LEU A 185 1.57 2.14 28.15
N PHE A 186 1.92 1.57 29.31
CA PHE A 186 0.99 0.82 30.14
C PHE A 186 -0.19 1.68 30.63
N ASP A 187 0.09 2.88 31.12
CA ASP A 187 -0.95 3.82 31.57
C ASP A 187 -1.85 4.26 30.41
N TRP A 188 -1.29 4.48 29.22
CA TRP A 188 -2.08 4.82 28.03
C TRP A 188 -2.95 3.66 27.55
N LYS A 189 -2.42 2.43 27.53
CA LYS A 189 -3.15 1.21 27.21
C LYS A 189 -4.32 1.00 28.18
N LYS A 190 -4.10 1.20 29.48
CA LYS A 190 -5.13 1.10 30.53
C LYS A 190 -6.25 2.14 30.35
N ASN A 191 -5.93 3.33 29.86
CA ASN A 191 -6.89 4.41 29.64
C ASN A 191 -7.51 4.40 28.22
N ASN A 192 -7.32 3.32 27.44
CA ASN A 192 -7.79 3.20 26.05
C ASN A 192 -7.32 4.33 25.11
N ILE A 193 -6.14 4.88 25.36
CA ILE A 193 -5.54 5.92 24.52
C ILE A 193 -4.85 5.24 23.35
N ARG A 194 -5.46 5.33 22.16
CA ARG A 194 -4.97 4.71 20.92
C ARG A 194 -4.53 5.70 19.84
N THR A 195 -4.68 7.00 20.09
CA THR A 195 -4.33 8.05 19.13
C THR A 195 -3.30 9.00 19.73
N VAL A 196 -2.39 9.50 18.89
CA VAL A 196 -1.35 10.46 19.28
C VAL A 196 -1.97 11.74 19.88
N GLU A 197 -3.12 12.16 19.37
CA GLU A 197 -3.85 13.34 19.87
C GLU A 197 -4.35 13.12 21.29
N ALA A 198 -4.99 11.98 21.58
CA ALA A 198 -5.45 11.64 22.91
C ALA A 198 -4.28 11.49 23.90
N ALA A 199 -3.14 10.96 23.45
CA ALA A 199 -1.92 10.87 24.24
C ALA A 199 -1.37 12.26 24.61
N ARG A 200 -1.34 13.21 23.66
CA ARG A 200 -0.94 14.60 23.91
C ARG A 200 -1.86 15.30 24.89
N GLU A 201 -3.17 15.12 24.76
CA GLU A 201 -4.14 15.71 25.69
C GLU A 201 -4.01 15.15 27.10
N TYR A 202 -3.77 13.83 27.20
CA TYR A 202 -3.55 13.16 28.48
C TYR A 202 -2.26 13.66 29.16
N GLY A 203 -1.16 13.78 28.40
CA GLY A 203 0.10 14.35 28.88
C GLY A 203 -0.06 15.77 29.41
N LYS A 204 -0.81 16.64 28.70
CA LYS A 204 -1.13 18.00 29.17
C LYS A 204 -1.91 18.00 30.49
N LYS A 205 -2.94 17.15 30.63
CA LYS A 205 -3.74 17.03 31.87
C LYS A 205 -2.90 16.52 33.03
N PHE A 206 -2.02 15.55 32.80
CA PHE A 206 -1.13 14.98 33.82
C PHE A 206 -0.12 16.01 34.34
N HIS A 207 0.48 16.80 33.45
CA HIS A 207 1.39 17.89 33.80
C HIS A 207 0.70 19.03 34.57
N GLN A 208 -0.54 19.38 34.19
CA GLN A 208 -1.34 20.38 34.90
C GLN A 208 -1.72 19.93 36.32
N GLN A 209 -2.10 18.66 36.50
CA GLN A 209 -2.40 18.11 37.83
C GLN A 209 -1.16 18.04 38.73
N ARG A 210 0.02 17.71 38.19
CA ARG A 210 1.27 17.72 38.96
C ARG A 210 1.70 19.12 39.41
N LYS A 211 1.52 20.15 38.57
CA LYS A 211 1.80 21.55 38.94
C LYS A 211 0.91 22.05 40.08
N GLN A 212 -0.33 21.56 40.17
CA GLN A 212 -1.26 21.89 41.27
C GLN A 212 -0.84 21.23 42.61
N VAL A 213 -0.30 20.01 42.58
CA VAL A 213 0.13 19.29 43.81
C VAL A 213 1.46 19.80 44.36
N SER A 214 2.36 20.31 43.50
CA SER A 214 3.65 20.89 43.94
C SER A 214 3.55 22.29 44.54
N GLY A 215 2.35 22.87 44.63
CA GLY A 215 2.09 24.20 45.20
C GLY A 215 1.95 24.27 46.72
N ASN A 216 2.05 23.15 47.45
CA ASN A 216 1.82 23.12 48.90
C ASN A 216 2.94 22.44 49.72
N GLY A 217 4.20 22.62 49.30
CA GLY A 217 5.38 22.13 50.03
C GLY A 217 6.46 23.20 50.10
N ASN A 218 6.40 24.02 51.15
CA ASN A 218 7.38 25.07 51.42
C ASN A 218 8.66 24.42 51.98
N GLY A 219 9.73 24.41 51.18
CA GLY A 219 11.06 23.90 51.57
C GLY A 219 12.10 24.32 50.56
N LYS A 220 12.51 25.60 50.61
CA LYS A 220 13.53 26.20 49.73
C LYS A 220 14.92 25.63 50.09
N SER A 221 15.60 24.99 49.14
CA SER A 221 17.06 24.87 49.13
C SER A 221 17.67 25.99 48.25
N PRO A 222 18.71 26.69 48.70
CA PRO A 222 19.15 27.95 48.11
C PRO A 222 20.26 27.76 47.06
N ASN A 223 20.07 26.85 46.08
CA ASN A 223 21.04 26.74 44.99
C ASN A 223 20.44 26.09 43.72
N ALA A 224 19.56 26.83 43.05
CA ALA A 224 19.17 26.49 41.68
C ALA A 224 19.70 27.59 40.75
N VAL A 225 20.75 27.24 40.00
CA VAL A 225 21.34 28.09 38.96
C VAL A 225 20.27 28.34 37.87
N PRO A 226 20.10 29.58 37.37
CA PRO A 226 19.08 29.87 36.37
C PRO A 226 19.39 29.14 35.07
N PHE A 227 18.45 28.33 34.57
CA PHE A 227 18.55 27.71 33.26
C PHE A 227 18.13 28.74 32.21
N TYR A 228 19.10 29.20 31.40
CA TYR A 228 18.87 30.10 30.27
C TYR A 228 18.37 29.28 29.07
N ASN A 229 17.18 29.63 28.56
CA ASN A 229 16.55 28.99 27.42
C ASN A 229 17.06 29.66 26.13
N TRP A 230 17.98 29.01 25.42
CA TRP A 230 18.73 29.60 24.29
C TRP A 230 18.17 29.25 22.90
N LEU A 231 17.01 28.61 22.82
CA LEU A 231 16.39 28.16 21.56
C LEU A 231 15.06 28.88 21.25
N GLU A 232 15.03 30.18 21.52
CA GLU A 232 14.22 31.09 20.70
C GLU A 232 15.12 31.68 19.61
N LYS A 233 15.17 30.99 18.46
CA LYS A 233 15.12 31.57 17.11
C LYS A 233 15.00 30.49 16.04
#